data_AF-A0A6G1S7V3-F1
#
_entry.id   AF-A0A6G1S7V3-F1
#
_cell.length_a   1.000
_cell.length_b   1.000
_cell.length_c   1.000
_cell.angle_alpha   90.00
_cell.angle_beta   90.00
_cell.angle_gamma   90.00
#
_symmetry.space_group_name_H-M   'P 1'
#
loop_
_entity.id
_entity.type
_entity.pdbx_description
1 polymer ?
#
loop_
_entity_poly.entity_id
_entity_poly.type
_entity_poly.pdbx_seq_one_letter_code
_entity_poly.pdbx_strand_id
1 'polypeptide(L)'
;VIIAGISCYSRCLDYKRFREIADQNGAYLFADMAHVSGLVAAGIIPSPFEYADIVSTTTHKTLRGPRAGIIFFRKGVRNIGKNGEKVMWDLEARVNQAVFPTLQGGPHNHQVAGIATAMKQAKTPEFRKYQEQVVKNAKTLCSGLQKAGYDIATGGTDVHLVLVDLRKVGLSGAKAEFVLEEMHIACNKNTVPGDK
;
A
#
# COMPACT_ATOMS: atom_id res chain seq x y z
N VAL A 1 13.95 -10.99 -5.66
CA VAL A 1 13.11 -9.77 -5.53
C VAL A 1 12.71 -9.66 -4.07
N ILE A 2 12.76 -8.46 -3.49
CA ILE A 2 12.24 -8.18 -2.15
C ILE A 2 10.97 -7.34 -2.33
N ILE A 3 9.89 -7.72 -1.64
CA ILE A 3 8.59 -7.02 -1.71
C ILE A 3 8.41 -6.19 -0.43
N ALA A 4 8.22 -4.89 -0.60
CA ALA A 4 7.87 -3.94 0.44
C ALA A 4 6.41 -3.49 0.24
N GLY A 5 5.47 -4.19 0.87
CA GLY A 5 4.04 -3.91 0.74
C GLY A 5 3.25 -4.46 1.91
N ILE A 6 2.09 -3.88 2.17
CA ILE A 6 1.30 -4.19 3.37
C ILE A 6 -0.20 -4.26 3.06
N SER A 7 -0.85 -5.30 3.60
CA SER A 7 -2.31 -5.35 3.71
C SER A 7 -2.78 -4.99 5.12
N CYS A 8 -2.07 -5.49 6.14
CA CYS A 8 -2.38 -5.24 7.55
C CYS A 8 -1.13 -4.89 8.35
N TYR A 9 -0.68 -3.65 8.21
CA TYR A 9 0.39 -3.07 9.00
C TYR A 9 0.08 -1.59 9.20
N SER A 10 0.14 -1.10 10.43
CA SER A 10 -0.33 0.25 10.77
C SER A 10 0.77 1.31 10.75
N ARG A 11 1.99 0.98 10.31
CA ARG A 11 3.13 1.91 10.29
C ARG A 11 3.64 2.13 8.87
N CYS A 12 4.30 3.27 8.65
CA CYS A 12 5.02 3.53 7.41
C CYS A 12 6.21 2.58 7.28
N LEU A 13 6.46 2.08 6.08
CA LEU A 13 7.63 1.24 5.80
C LEU A 13 8.89 2.10 5.65
N ASP A 14 10.01 1.58 6.14
CA ASP A 14 11.33 2.15 5.89
C ASP A 14 11.87 1.67 4.53
N TYR A 15 11.42 2.33 3.46
CA TYR A 15 11.82 1.98 2.10
C TYR A 15 13.33 2.11 1.86
N LYS A 16 14.01 3.01 2.59
CA LYS A 16 15.47 3.14 2.51
C LYS A 16 16.13 1.88 3.01
N ARG A 17 15.71 1.35 4.16
CA ARG A 17 16.25 0.10 4.68
C ARG A 17 15.99 -1.08 3.74
N PHE A 18 14.80 -1.15 3.15
CA PHE A 18 14.51 -2.14 2.11
C PHE A 18 15.46 -2.04 0.91
N ARG A 19 15.77 -0.82 0.44
CA ARG A 19 16.70 -0.59 -0.67
C ARG A 19 18.11 -1.07 -0.31
N GLU A 20 18.62 -0.70 0.86
CA GLU A 20 19.94 -1.13 1.32
C GLU A 20 20.07 -2.66 1.31
N ILE A 21 19.06 -3.37 1.83
CA ILE A 21 19.05 -4.83 1.85
C ILE A 21 18.94 -5.39 0.42
N ALA A 22 18.11 -4.78 -0.44
CA ALA A 22 18.00 -5.20 -1.83
C ALA A 22 19.33 -5.04 -2.58
N ASP A 23 20.06 -3.94 -2.37
CA ASP A 23 21.39 -3.71 -2.97
C ASP A 23 22.41 -4.76 -2.50
N GLN A 24 22.45 -5.03 -1.19
CA GLN A 24 23.37 -6.01 -0.61
C GLN A 24 23.19 -7.42 -1.21
N ASN A 25 21.99 -7.74 -1.70
CA ASN A 25 21.64 -9.06 -2.24
C ASN A 25 21.47 -9.06 -3.77
N GLY A 26 21.76 -7.94 -4.45
CA GLY A 26 21.54 -7.82 -5.90
C GLY A 26 20.07 -7.99 -6.32
N ALA A 27 19.12 -7.74 -5.42
CA ALA A 27 17.70 -7.94 -5.65
C ALA A 27 17.03 -6.66 -6.21
N TYR A 28 15.97 -6.86 -7.00
CA TYR A 28 15.00 -5.79 -7.25
C TYR A 28 14.17 -5.51 -6.00
N LEU A 29 13.93 -4.24 -5.71
CA LEU A 29 12.96 -3.79 -4.72
C LEU A 29 11.63 -3.50 -5.42
N PHE A 30 10.62 -4.30 -5.07
CA PHE A 30 9.24 -4.14 -5.51
C PHE A 30 8.43 -3.55 -4.35
N ALA A 31 7.81 -2.39 -4.53
CA ALA A 31 6.86 -1.86 -3.55
C ALA A 31 5.40 -2.09 -3.96
N ASP A 32 4.60 -2.75 -3.11
CA ASP A 32 3.14 -2.81 -3.30
C ASP A 32 2.46 -1.81 -2.38
N MET A 33 2.04 -0.68 -2.94
CA MET A 33 1.38 0.40 -2.20
C MET A 33 -0.15 0.34 -2.29
N ALA A 34 -0.75 -0.81 -2.63
CA ALA A 34 -2.21 -0.95 -2.82
C ALA A 34 -3.06 -0.27 -1.74
N HIS A 35 -2.72 -0.48 -0.47
CA HIS A 35 -3.48 0.06 0.66
C HIS A 35 -3.27 1.56 0.89
N VAL A 36 -2.11 2.10 0.51
CA VAL A 36 -1.69 3.46 0.89
C VAL A 36 -1.49 4.40 -0.30
N SER A 37 -1.84 3.98 -1.52
CA SER A 37 -1.60 4.76 -2.74
C SER A 37 -2.26 6.15 -2.73
N GLY A 38 -3.43 6.29 -2.11
CA GLY A 38 -4.06 7.60 -1.93
C GLY A 38 -3.25 8.52 -1.01
N LEU A 39 -2.73 7.97 0.09
CA LEU A 39 -1.89 8.70 1.05
C LEU A 39 -0.54 9.12 0.41
N VAL A 40 0.05 8.23 -0.38
CA VAL A 40 1.27 8.51 -1.18
C VAL A 40 0.98 9.61 -2.21
N ALA A 41 -0.11 9.51 -2.97
CA ALA A 41 -0.49 10.48 -3.98
C ALA A 41 -0.75 11.88 -3.39
N ALA A 42 -1.30 11.95 -2.18
CA ALA A 42 -1.49 13.20 -1.44
C ALA A 42 -0.19 13.77 -0.85
N GLY A 43 0.90 13.00 -0.83
CA GLY A 43 2.19 13.42 -0.30
C GLY A 43 2.20 13.59 1.22
N ILE A 44 1.44 12.77 1.96
CA ILE A 44 1.32 12.86 3.42
C ILE A 44 2.00 11.71 4.17
N ILE A 45 2.49 10.70 3.44
CA ILE A 45 3.35 9.63 3.96
C ILE A 45 4.55 9.43 3.02
N PRO A 46 5.64 8.76 3.45
CA PRO A 46 6.79 8.50 2.61
C PRO A 46 6.44 7.77 1.30
N SER A 47 7.05 8.21 0.21
CA SER A 47 6.82 7.66 -1.12
C SER A 47 7.75 6.46 -1.39
N PRO A 48 7.24 5.31 -1.86
CA PRO A 48 8.08 4.20 -2.27
C PRO A 48 8.90 4.51 -3.54
N PHE A 49 8.47 5.50 -4.33
CA PHE A 49 9.08 5.84 -5.62
C PHE A 49 10.48 6.43 -5.50
N GLU A 50 10.95 6.80 -4.31
CA GLU A 50 12.33 7.22 -4.11
C GLU A 50 13.29 6.02 -4.18
N TYR A 51 12.86 4.85 -3.71
CA TYR A 51 13.73 3.70 -3.47
C TYR A 51 13.42 2.48 -4.35
N ALA A 52 12.16 2.28 -4.71
CA ALA A 52 11.72 1.08 -5.41
C ALA A 52 12.07 1.09 -6.90
N ASP A 53 12.34 -0.09 -7.43
CA ASP A 53 12.59 -0.33 -8.85
C ASP A 53 11.25 -0.48 -9.61
N ILE A 54 10.29 -1.14 -8.95
CA ILE A 54 8.92 -1.38 -9.40
C ILE A 54 7.97 -0.96 -8.28
N VAL A 55 6.87 -0.28 -8.63
CA VAL A 55 5.79 0.02 -7.69
C VAL A 55 4.48 -0.49 -8.28
N SER A 56 3.76 -1.38 -7.59
CA SER A 56 2.40 -1.75 -7.96
C SER A 56 1.37 -1.11 -7.04
N THR A 57 0.14 -0.98 -7.54
CA THR A 57 -0.97 -0.58 -6.70
C THR A 57 -2.30 -1.03 -7.27
N THR A 58 -3.29 -1.20 -6.38
CA THR A 58 -4.70 -1.20 -6.75
C THR A 58 -5.25 0.22 -6.78
N THR A 59 -6.22 0.49 -7.65
CA THR A 59 -6.79 1.84 -7.80
C THR A 59 -8.01 2.12 -6.92
N HIS A 60 -8.61 1.13 -6.27
CA HIS A 60 -9.92 1.24 -5.59
C HIS A 60 -9.90 1.48 -4.08
N LYS A 61 -8.72 1.39 -3.44
CA LYS A 61 -8.60 1.54 -1.98
C LYS A 61 -8.51 3.03 -1.61
N THR A 62 -7.44 3.45 -0.94
CA THR A 62 -7.24 4.86 -0.56
C THR A 62 -7.17 5.80 -1.77
N LEU A 63 -6.82 5.30 -2.98
CA LEU A 63 -6.87 6.10 -4.21
C LEU A 63 -8.29 6.39 -4.72
N ARG A 64 -9.32 5.66 -4.25
CA ARG A 64 -10.75 5.92 -4.50
C ARG A 64 -11.18 5.90 -5.99
N GLY A 65 -10.50 5.09 -6.81
CA GLY A 65 -10.85 4.83 -8.21
C GLY A 65 -11.59 3.51 -8.45
N PRO A 66 -11.67 3.03 -9.71
CA PRO A 66 -12.30 1.76 -10.04
C PRO A 66 -11.45 0.55 -9.59
N ARG A 67 -12.01 -0.66 -9.66
CA ARG A 67 -11.26 -1.91 -9.36
C ARG A 67 -10.30 -2.28 -10.50
N ALA A 68 -9.09 -1.72 -10.48
CA ALA A 68 -8.02 -2.03 -11.41
C ALA A 68 -6.64 -2.09 -10.71
N GLY A 69 -5.59 -2.40 -11.48
CA GLY A 69 -4.19 -2.39 -11.04
C GLY A 69 -3.31 -1.51 -11.95
N ILE A 70 -2.23 -0.98 -11.38
CA ILE A 70 -1.20 -0.21 -12.11
C ILE A 70 0.18 -0.74 -11.70
N ILE A 71 1.09 -0.83 -12.67
CA ILE A 71 2.50 -1.15 -12.46
C ILE A 71 3.33 0.02 -12.97
N PHE A 72 4.04 0.66 -12.04
CA PHE A 72 5.08 1.64 -12.35
C PHE A 72 6.45 0.95 -12.33
N PHE A 73 7.34 1.37 -13.21
CA PHE A 73 8.69 0.84 -13.30
C PHE A 73 9.70 1.95 -13.64
N ARG A 74 10.93 1.79 -13.18
CA ARG A 74 12.04 2.68 -13.55
C ARG A 74 12.38 2.55 -15.04
N LYS A 75 12.80 3.67 -15.63
CA LYS A 75 13.32 3.78 -17.00
C LYS A 75 14.61 4.60 -16.98
N GLY A 76 15.41 4.50 -18.04
CA GLY A 76 16.66 5.26 -18.18
C GLY A 76 17.87 4.54 -17.59
N VAL A 77 18.86 5.30 -17.11
CA VAL A 77 20.11 4.76 -16.56
C VAL A 77 19.86 4.20 -15.16
N ARG A 78 20.22 2.94 -14.94
CA ARG A 78 20.20 2.25 -13.65
C ARG A 78 21.46 2.56 -12.83
N ASN A 79 22.63 2.37 -13.43
CA ASN A 79 23.91 2.71 -12.82
C ASN A 79 24.95 3.03 -13.90
N ILE A 80 26.07 3.57 -13.46
CA ILE A 80 27.24 3.83 -14.30
C ILE A 80 28.34 2.88 -13.82
N GLY A 81 28.80 2.00 -14.71
CA GLY A 81 29.87 1.06 -14.44
C GLY A 81 31.20 1.77 -14.22
N LYS A 82 32.18 1.04 -13.68
CA LYS A 82 33.52 1.57 -13.37
C LYS A 82 34.22 2.24 -14.56
N ASN A 83 33.88 1.83 -15.78
CA ASN A 83 34.46 2.33 -17.02
C ASN A 83 33.61 3.44 -17.69
N GLY A 84 32.60 3.97 -17.00
CA GLY A 84 31.68 4.98 -17.54
C GLY A 84 30.53 4.40 -18.38
N GLU A 85 30.44 3.07 -18.51
CA GLU A 85 29.34 2.39 -19.22
C GLU A 85 28.00 2.63 -18.50
N LYS A 86 26.99 3.05 -19.25
CA LYS A 86 25.63 3.24 -18.71
C LYS A 86 24.86 1.93 -18.78
N VAL A 87 24.55 1.36 -17.63
CA VAL A 87 23.62 0.22 -17.56
C VAL A 87 22.20 0.78 -17.53
N MET A 88 21.37 0.36 -18.48
CA MET A 88 19.99 0.82 -18.60
C MET A 88 19.03 -0.09 -17.83
N TRP A 89 17.89 0.47 -17.40
CA TRP A 89 16.75 -0.33 -16.96
C TRP A 89 16.14 -1.09 -18.14
N ASP A 90 15.85 -2.36 -17.94
CA ASP A 90 15.18 -3.27 -18.89
C ASP A 90 13.71 -3.54 -18.51
N LEU A 91 13.18 -2.84 -17.50
CA LEU A 91 11.89 -3.15 -16.88
C LEU A 91 10.69 -2.88 -17.79
N GLU A 92 10.75 -1.84 -18.63
CA GLU A 92 9.61 -1.45 -19.49
C GLU A 92 9.16 -2.57 -20.42
N ALA A 93 10.10 -3.11 -21.20
CA ALA A 93 9.80 -4.19 -22.13
C ALA A 93 9.30 -5.43 -21.39
N ARG A 94 9.98 -5.81 -20.29
CA ARG A 94 9.66 -7.00 -19.50
C ARG A 94 8.29 -6.93 -18.84
N VAL A 95 7.95 -5.80 -18.21
CA VAL A 95 6.65 -5.60 -17.56
C VAL A 95 5.53 -5.56 -18.61
N ASN A 96 5.70 -4.79 -19.68
CA ASN A 96 4.66 -4.69 -20.71
C ASN A 96 4.39 -6.04 -21.38
N GLN A 97 5.43 -6.78 -21.77
CA GLN A 97 5.29 -8.12 -22.36
C GLN A 97 4.69 -9.14 -21.40
N ALA A 98 5.02 -9.05 -20.10
CA ALA A 98 4.42 -9.91 -19.07
C ALA A 98 2.91 -9.64 -18.93
N VAL A 99 2.47 -8.39 -19.02
CA VAL A 99 1.03 -8.05 -19.03
C VAL A 99 0.37 -8.56 -20.31
N PHE A 100 0.88 -8.16 -21.47
CA PHE A 100 0.39 -8.59 -22.78
C PHE A 100 1.58 -8.78 -23.73
N PRO A 101 1.72 -9.93 -24.41
CA PRO A 101 0.69 -10.97 -24.61
C PRO A 101 0.74 -12.11 -23.58
N THR A 102 1.61 -12.06 -22.57
CA THR A 102 1.90 -13.26 -21.74
C THR A 102 0.76 -13.67 -20.81
N LEU A 103 0.17 -12.73 -20.06
CA LEU A 103 -0.83 -13.05 -19.02
C LEU A 103 -2.26 -12.61 -19.34
N GLN A 104 -2.43 -11.46 -19.98
CA GLN A 104 -3.74 -10.88 -20.29
C GLN A 104 -3.96 -10.76 -21.80
N GLY A 105 -5.23 -10.62 -22.20
CA GLY A 105 -5.67 -10.36 -23.58
C GLY A 105 -6.07 -8.89 -23.79
N GLY A 106 -7.31 -8.67 -24.24
CA GLY A 106 -7.82 -7.32 -24.53
C GLY A 106 -7.94 -6.43 -23.28
N PRO A 107 -7.53 -5.15 -23.36
CA PRO A 107 -7.61 -4.24 -22.21
C PRO A 107 -9.04 -3.80 -21.90
N HIS A 108 -9.36 -3.63 -20.61
CA HIS A 108 -10.64 -3.08 -20.16
C HIS A 108 -10.66 -1.54 -20.23
N ASN A 109 -10.86 -1.00 -21.43
CA ASN A 109 -10.76 0.46 -21.69
C ASN A 109 -11.70 1.32 -20.82
N HIS A 110 -12.89 0.81 -20.46
CA HIS A 110 -13.80 1.49 -19.55
C HIS A 110 -13.19 1.67 -18.14
N GLN A 111 -12.40 0.70 -17.67
CA GLN A 111 -11.65 0.86 -16.43
C GLN A 111 -10.49 1.84 -16.58
N VAL A 112 -9.74 1.78 -17.70
CA VAL A 112 -8.65 2.73 -17.99
C VAL A 112 -9.14 4.17 -17.93
N ALA A 113 -10.31 4.46 -18.53
CA ALA A 113 -10.96 5.76 -18.42
C ALA A 113 -11.31 6.15 -16.97
N GLY A 114 -11.84 5.20 -16.18
CA GLY A 114 -12.11 5.42 -14.76
C GLY A 114 -10.85 5.68 -13.92
N ILE A 115 -9.73 5.02 -14.22
CA ILE A 115 -8.44 5.28 -13.59
C ILE A 115 -7.97 6.70 -13.89
N ALA A 116 -8.04 7.15 -15.15
CA ALA A 116 -7.65 8.50 -15.53
C ALA A 116 -8.47 9.58 -14.78
N THR A 117 -9.79 9.37 -14.65
CA THR A 117 -10.66 10.24 -13.85
C THR A 117 -10.23 10.27 -12.39
N ALA A 118 -9.97 9.11 -11.77
CA ALA A 118 -9.53 9.04 -10.38
C ALA A 118 -8.16 9.70 -10.16
N MET A 119 -7.20 9.53 -11.09
CA MET A 119 -5.91 10.21 -11.02
C MET A 119 -6.04 11.73 -11.13
N LYS A 120 -6.96 12.23 -11.97
CA LYS A 120 -7.25 13.66 -12.04
C LYS A 120 -7.77 14.18 -10.70
N GLN A 121 -8.67 13.44 -10.04
CA GLN A 121 -9.16 13.78 -8.70
C GLN A 121 -8.04 13.75 -7.64
N ALA A 122 -7.15 12.77 -7.72
CA ALA A 122 -6.05 12.61 -6.75
C ALA A 122 -5.06 13.78 -6.72
N LYS A 123 -5.03 14.61 -7.78
CA LYS A 123 -4.18 15.80 -7.88
C LYS A 123 -4.80 17.05 -7.24
N THR A 124 -6.03 17.00 -6.76
CA THR A 124 -6.70 18.20 -6.25
C THR A 124 -6.38 18.47 -4.77
N PRO A 125 -6.42 19.74 -4.31
CA PRO A 125 -6.25 20.07 -2.90
C PRO A 125 -7.27 19.39 -1.97
N GLU A 126 -8.51 19.20 -2.45
CA GLU A 126 -9.58 18.53 -1.70
C GLU A 126 -9.24 17.06 -1.45
N PHE A 127 -8.60 16.39 -2.43
CA PHE A 127 -8.15 15.02 -2.23
C PHE A 127 -7.06 14.93 -1.18
N ARG A 128 -6.09 15.84 -1.17
CA ARG A 128 -5.08 15.91 -0.09
C ARG A 128 -5.74 16.09 1.28
N LYS A 129 -6.66 17.06 1.40
CA LYS A 129 -7.40 17.31 2.65
C LYS A 129 -8.20 16.08 3.09
N TYR A 130 -8.80 15.35 2.15
CA TYR A 130 -9.47 14.08 2.42
C TYR A 130 -8.50 13.05 3.01
N GLN A 131 -7.31 12.87 2.44
CA GLN A 131 -6.33 11.90 2.95
C GLN A 131 -5.77 12.30 4.33
N GLU A 132 -5.54 13.59 4.58
CA GLU A 132 -5.15 14.10 5.90
C GLU A 132 -6.23 13.75 6.95
N GLN A 133 -7.51 13.92 6.58
CA GLN A 133 -8.63 13.56 7.44
C GLN A 133 -8.73 12.04 7.67
N VAL A 134 -8.41 11.20 6.68
CA VAL A 134 -8.35 9.74 6.84
C VAL A 134 -7.37 9.34 7.94
N VAL A 135 -6.14 9.86 7.90
CA VAL A 135 -5.11 9.56 8.92
C VAL A 135 -5.51 10.12 10.29
N LYS A 136 -6.08 11.34 10.33
CA LYS A 136 -6.59 11.92 11.58
C LYS A 136 -7.66 11.04 12.21
N ASN A 137 -8.62 10.56 11.43
CA ASN A 137 -9.69 9.67 11.89
C ASN A 137 -9.14 8.34 12.41
N ALA A 138 -8.19 7.73 11.70
CA ALA A 138 -7.56 6.48 12.12
C ALA A 138 -6.83 6.64 13.47
N LYS A 139 -6.12 7.76 13.68
CA LYS A 139 -5.48 8.10 14.96
C LYS A 139 -6.50 8.32 16.08
N THR A 140 -7.61 9.02 15.80
CA THR A 140 -8.69 9.21 16.78
C THR A 140 -9.33 7.88 17.18
N LEU A 141 -9.64 7.00 16.21
CA LEU A 141 -10.18 5.67 16.47
C LEU A 141 -9.21 4.84 17.32
N CYS A 142 -7.92 4.83 16.95
CA CYS A 142 -6.87 4.15 17.70
C CYS A 142 -6.83 4.62 19.17
N SER A 143 -6.81 5.94 19.40
CA SER A 143 -6.79 6.49 20.76
C SER A 143 -8.06 6.13 21.54
N GLY A 144 -9.23 6.15 20.90
CA GLY A 144 -10.49 5.75 21.52
C GLY A 144 -10.48 4.29 21.98
N LEU A 145 -10.01 3.38 21.12
CA LEU A 145 -9.90 1.96 21.44
C LEU A 145 -8.88 1.70 22.57
N GLN A 146 -7.74 2.38 22.56
CA GLN A 146 -6.75 2.29 23.64
C GLN A 146 -7.33 2.77 24.98
N LYS A 147 -8.06 3.89 24.99
CA LYS A 147 -8.74 4.40 26.19
C LYS A 147 -9.82 3.44 26.71
N ALA A 148 -10.45 2.68 25.81
CA ALA A 148 -11.39 1.62 26.16
C ALA A 148 -10.72 0.31 26.62
N GLY A 149 -9.38 0.27 26.69
CA GLY A 149 -8.62 -0.85 27.24
C GLY A 149 -8.15 -1.89 26.22
N TYR A 150 -8.40 -1.68 24.93
CA TYR A 150 -7.94 -2.57 23.86
C TYR A 150 -6.47 -2.36 23.53
N ASP A 151 -5.80 -3.46 23.17
CA ASP A 151 -4.43 -3.41 22.71
C ASP A 151 -4.40 -3.24 21.18
N ILE A 152 -3.49 -2.38 20.71
CA ILE A 152 -3.32 -2.08 19.29
C ILE A 152 -1.95 -2.59 18.85
N ALA A 153 -1.89 -3.41 17.80
CA ALA A 153 -0.63 -3.89 17.28
C ALA A 153 0.27 -2.71 16.88
N THR A 154 1.55 -2.78 17.21
CA THR A 154 2.54 -1.68 17.08
C THR A 154 2.23 -0.42 17.92
N GLY A 155 1.23 -0.46 18.80
CA GLY A 155 0.88 0.63 19.72
C GLY A 155 0.20 1.85 19.09
N GLY A 156 -0.16 1.81 17.80
CA GLY A 156 -0.74 2.97 17.12
C GLY A 156 -0.86 2.82 15.60
N THR A 157 -1.10 3.94 14.92
CA THR A 157 -1.17 4.01 13.45
C THR A 157 -0.62 5.31 12.87
N ASP A 158 0.08 5.18 11.74
CA ASP A 158 0.55 6.27 10.88
C ASP A 158 -0.18 6.29 9.53
N VAL A 159 -1.12 5.37 9.31
CA VAL A 159 -1.83 5.14 8.05
C VAL A 159 -3.35 5.10 8.28
N HIS A 160 -4.12 4.57 7.33
CA HIS A 160 -5.58 4.58 7.31
C HIS A 160 -6.26 3.45 8.10
N LEU A 161 -5.51 2.55 8.75
CA LEU A 161 -6.06 1.36 9.43
C LEU A 161 -5.51 1.22 10.85
N VAL A 162 -6.19 0.39 11.66
CA VAL A 162 -5.79 0.00 13.01
C VAL A 162 -5.95 -1.53 13.12
N LEU A 163 -4.98 -2.21 13.72
CA LEU A 163 -5.05 -3.65 14.01
C LEU A 163 -5.24 -3.86 15.51
N VAL A 164 -6.43 -4.31 15.90
CA VAL A 164 -6.83 -4.50 17.30
C VAL A 164 -6.55 -5.93 17.72
N ASP A 165 -5.85 -6.10 18.84
CA ASP A 165 -5.64 -7.39 19.48
C ASP A 165 -6.73 -7.61 20.55
N LEU A 166 -7.57 -8.61 20.31
CA LEU A 166 -8.72 -8.94 21.16
C LEU A 166 -8.40 -9.99 22.23
N ARG A 167 -7.17 -10.52 22.29
CA ARG A 167 -6.82 -11.60 23.22
C ARG A 167 -6.98 -11.19 24.68
N LYS A 168 -6.67 -9.93 25.00
CA LYS A 168 -6.82 -9.37 26.36
C LYS A 168 -8.26 -9.36 26.87
N VAL A 169 -9.24 -9.29 25.97
CA VAL A 169 -10.67 -9.34 26.32
C VAL A 169 -11.26 -10.74 26.11
N GLY A 170 -10.44 -11.76 25.86
CA GLY A 170 -10.88 -13.15 25.72
C GLY A 170 -11.69 -13.44 24.47
N LEU A 171 -11.63 -12.57 23.44
CA LEU A 171 -12.36 -12.75 22.18
C LEU A 171 -11.41 -13.06 21.02
N SER A 172 -11.85 -13.94 20.13
CA SER A 172 -11.23 -14.12 18.80
C SER A 172 -11.76 -13.09 17.81
N GLY A 173 -10.97 -12.74 16.80
CA GLY A 173 -11.42 -11.88 15.69
C GLY A 173 -12.72 -12.35 15.03
N ALA A 174 -12.90 -13.67 14.82
CA ALA A 174 -14.11 -14.21 14.17
C ALA A 174 -15.40 -13.95 14.96
N LYS A 175 -15.37 -14.13 16.29
CA LYS A 175 -16.52 -13.84 17.15
C LYS A 175 -16.86 -12.35 17.16
N ALA A 176 -15.85 -11.49 17.25
CA ALA A 176 -16.05 -10.05 17.26
C ALA A 176 -16.57 -9.54 15.91
N GLU A 177 -16.00 -10.01 14.80
CA GLU A 177 -16.46 -9.70 13.44
C GLU A 177 -17.95 -10.04 13.26
N PHE A 178 -18.37 -11.25 13.65
CA PHE A 178 -19.77 -11.68 13.55
C PHE A 178 -20.71 -10.77 14.35
N VAL A 179 -20.41 -10.49 15.63
CA VAL A 179 -21.27 -9.63 16.46
C VAL A 179 -21.31 -8.20 15.92
N LEU A 180 -20.20 -7.67 15.42
CA LEU A 180 -20.16 -6.33 14.82
C LEU A 180 -20.97 -6.27 13.52
N GLU A 181 -20.93 -7.32 12.70
CA GLU A 181 -21.72 -7.43 11.48
C GLU A 181 -23.23 -7.43 11.77
N GLU A 182 -23.68 -8.17 12.81
CA GLU A 182 -25.07 -8.14 13.29
C GLU A 182 -25.52 -6.75 13.78
N MET A 183 -24.56 -5.88 14.15
CA MET A 183 -24.79 -4.48 14.53
C MET A 183 -24.53 -3.49 13.38
N HIS A 184 -24.45 -3.97 12.14
CA HIS A 184 -24.14 -3.18 10.93
C HIS A 184 -22.78 -2.47 10.96
N ILE A 185 -21.81 -3.00 11.70
CA ILE A 185 -20.42 -2.54 11.70
C ILE A 185 -19.57 -3.53 10.90
N ALA A 186 -19.34 -3.20 9.63
CA ALA A 186 -18.49 -4.00 8.76
C ALA A 186 -17.00 -3.83 9.14
N CYS A 187 -16.40 -4.93 9.59
CA CYS A 187 -14.97 -5.06 9.82
C CYS A 187 -14.49 -6.42 9.30
N ASN A 188 -13.22 -6.75 9.46
CA ASN A 188 -12.71 -8.08 9.11
C ASN A 188 -11.88 -8.64 10.26
N LYS A 189 -12.02 -9.94 10.53
CA LYS A 189 -11.05 -10.65 11.39
C LYS A 189 -9.68 -10.64 10.73
N ASN A 190 -8.62 -10.60 11.54
CA ASN A 190 -7.25 -10.63 11.05
C ASN A 190 -6.34 -11.34 12.05
N THR A 191 -5.27 -11.95 11.53
CA THR A 191 -4.21 -12.51 12.37
C THR A 191 -3.38 -11.38 12.98
N VAL A 192 -3.02 -11.52 14.25
CA VAL A 192 -2.09 -10.64 14.96
C VAL A 192 -0.77 -11.35 15.23
N PRO A 193 0.34 -10.62 15.46
CA PRO A 193 1.61 -11.24 15.84
C PRO A 193 1.45 -12.18 17.05
N GLY A 194 1.96 -13.41 16.87
CA GLY A 194 1.90 -14.47 17.87
C GLY A 194 0.63 -15.30 17.88
N ASP A 195 -0.30 -15.11 16.92
CA ASP A 195 -1.37 -16.08 16.68
C ASP A 195 -0.80 -17.44 16.27
N LYS A 196 -1.50 -18.51 16.69
CA LYS A 196 -1.16 -19.92 16.45
C LYS A 196 -2.21 -20.58 15.57
#